data_AF-A0A494VZA2-F1
#
_entry.id   AF-A0A494VZA2-F1
#
_cell.length_a   1.000
_cell.length_b   1.000
_cell.length_c   1.000
_cell.angle_alpha   90.00
_cell.angle_beta   90.00
_cell.angle_gamma   90.00
#
_symmetry.space_group_name_H-M   'P 1'
#
loop_
_entity.id
_entity.type
_entity.pdbx_description
1 polymer ?
#
loop_
_entity_poly.entity_id
_entity_poly.type
_entity_poly.pdbx_seq_one_letter_code
_entity_poly.pdbx_strand_id
1 'polypeptide(L)'
;MKNIYFKSGILAAVLSIALTSGCKKDVELQNAGTPVKTGQTKDGITPYSFNWETVDFMPTPAGQSQIPPPWIGQGSIASIYDTDVLNDHRAADGWQLVYNTFTPNASGPLTNPYFMLYNKYRGLLRIYMYITTNFATTSDYLTDGINVVSNVNSSMLNFNGADIVDVSTNKKSYIQVEPAPSDGSKPLASNKWYMMQYEFAYDPQIAGLNYNDMRLSWFTNYNSITNISLGGTQTGTLNGTIGSDGSSSSGISSALVNGGKVLGTAALSAIGSNFLEKQSKPDTTDNNKLGLPSKVFTSIKKGVTAGLQAASGNIPGAVVGILSGLFGGSGGSTQQTVSLNLNSTITLGGPATSSGSFPSSPTAVWLPGTQITSAAQNYLPLYNNTLGVFNLKGVPTIKCNTTNFQSSVVVNGITYNRYSNEYTVDNTVFNNLFITNPAIINNNSDGATIKNLRTEVVLLNPQTGDPNLYGFYGTSETIGNYTALTGQVATTQYTVEHGQPFNNLAAVRVIFDVVPNNGTTPQTLVVKSFFANIVTTTTIVPPAGGGHGGH
;
A
#
# COMPACT_ATOMS: atom_id res chain seq x y z
N MET A 1 32.97 43.81 48.88
CA MET A 1 33.40 44.10 47.49
C MET A 1 33.92 42.82 46.86
N LYS A 2 33.72 42.69 45.55
CA LYS A 2 33.66 41.47 44.72
C LYS A 2 34.96 40.66 44.52
N ASN A 3 34.73 39.45 43.99
CA ASN A 3 35.56 38.56 43.13
C ASN A 3 36.29 37.40 43.83
N ILE A 4 35.87 36.13 43.67
CA ILE A 4 35.93 35.19 42.51
C ILE A 4 37.39 34.79 42.18
N TYR A 5 37.80 33.53 42.40
CA TYR A 5 38.11 32.52 41.36
C TYR A 5 38.55 31.15 41.93
N PHE A 6 38.18 30.13 41.15
CA PHE A 6 38.36 28.68 41.16
C PHE A 6 39.83 28.15 41.19
N LYS A 7 40.09 26.99 41.85
CA LYS A 7 40.72 25.73 41.30
C LYS A 7 41.42 24.83 42.35
N SER A 8 41.00 23.56 42.37
CA SER A 8 41.76 22.28 42.31
C SER A 8 42.86 21.87 43.34
N GLY A 9 42.79 20.61 43.80
CA GLY A 9 43.91 19.79 44.35
C GLY A 9 43.59 19.06 45.67
N ILE A 10 43.20 17.78 45.69
CA ILE A 10 44.02 16.55 45.82
C ILE A 10 44.66 16.33 47.23
N LEU A 11 44.10 15.34 47.95
CA LEU A 11 44.73 14.20 48.66
C LEU A 11 45.60 14.42 49.91
N ALA A 12 45.19 13.78 51.03
CA ALA A 12 45.93 12.89 51.95
C ALA A 12 45.08 12.75 53.25
N ALA A 13 45.02 11.65 54.03
CA ALA A 13 46.08 10.74 54.41
C ALA A 13 45.58 9.53 55.26
N VAL A 14 46.47 8.52 55.39
CA VAL A 14 46.73 7.59 56.53
C VAL A 14 45.95 6.27 56.57
N LEU A 15 46.53 5.06 56.77
CA LEU A 15 47.92 4.58 56.87
C LEU A 15 47.90 3.03 56.92
N SER A 16 48.97 2.47 56.37
CA SER A 16 49.53 1.12 56.39
C SER A 16 49.32 0.26 57.65
N ILE A 17 49.20 -1.06 57.48
CA ILE A 17 49.92 -2.14 58.20
C ILE A 17 49.83 -3.43 57.36
N ALA A 18 50.95 -4.11 57.17
CA ALA A 18 51.07 -5.43 56.55
C ALA A 18 51.87 -6.38 57.47
N LEU A 19 51.62 -7.69 57.31
CA LEU A 19 52.38 -8.87 57.76
C LEU A 19 52.21 -9.24 59.26
N THR A 20 52.04 -10.48 59.72
CA THR A 20 52.04 -11.89 59.24
C THR A 20 51.48 -12.72 60.41
N SER A 21 50.79 -13.86 60.25
CA SER A 21 51.37 -15.22 60.42
C SER A 21 50.23 -16.26 60.56
N GLY A 22 50.36 -17.44 59.92
CA GLY A 22 49.57 -18.64 60.25
C GLY A 22 49.22 -19.55 59.06
N CYS A 23 50.09 -20.50 58.72
CA CYS A 23 49.95 -21.47 57.63
C CYS A 23 49.00 -22.66 57.94
N LYS A 24 48.20 -22.98 56.92
CA LYS A 24 47.87 -24.28 56.27
C LYS A 24 47.59 -25.55 57.09
N LYS A 25 46.43 -26.16 56.78
CA LYS A 25 46.34 -27.56 56.32
C LYS A 25 45.25 -27.70 55.25
N ASP A 26 45.59 -28.41 54.19
CA ASP A 26 44.82 -28.62 52.96
C ASP A 26 43.70 -29.67 53.12
N VAL A 27 42.60 -29.49 52.38
CA VAL A 27 41.74 -30.58 51.89
C VAL A 27 41.44 -30.31 50.42
N GLU A 28 41.78 -31.27 49.57
CA GLU A 28 41.56 -31.27 48.12
C GLU A 28 40.08 -31.08 47.75
N LEU A 29 39.80 -30.15 46.83
CA LEU A 29 38.59 -30.14 46.03
C LEU A 29 38.87 -30.92 44.74
N GLN A 30 38.43 -32.18 44.69
CA GLN A 30 38.42 -32.94 43.44
C GLN A 30 37.24 -32.52 42.56
N ASN A 31 37.56 -32.27 41.29
CA ASN A 31 36.65 -31.99 40.19
C ASN A 31 35.51 -33.02 40.07
N ALA A 32 34.27 -32.54 40.12
CA ALA A 32 33.16 -33.13 39.38
C ALA A 32 32.69 -32.07 38.37
N GLY A 33 32.97 -32.33 37.09
CA GLY A 33 32.60 -31.43 36.00
C GLY A 33 31.11 -31.14 36.01
N THR A 34 30.75 -29.92 36.38
CA THR A 34 29.46 -29.35 36.01
C THR A 34 29.76 -28.33 34.92
N PRO A 35 29.27 -28.50 33.68
CA PRO A 35 29.45 -27.47 32.68
C PRO A 35 28.79 -26.20 33.22
N VAL A 36 29.58 -25.12 33.27
CA VAL A 36 29.05 -23.77 33.35
C VAL A 36 27.99 -23.68 32.26
N LYS A 37 26.71 -23.59 32.65
CA LYS A 37 25.63 -23.23 31.72
C LYS A 37 25.90 -21.80 31.27
N THR A 38 26.70 -21.73 30.22
CA THR A 38 26.94 -20.59 29.37
C THR A 38 25.61 -20.24 28.72
N GLY A 39 25.14 -19.02 28.94
CA GLY A 39 24.02 -18.41 28.22
C GLY A 39 22.64 -19.00 28.52
N GLN A 40 21.81 -18.26 29.25
CA GLN A 40 20.37 -18.34 29.01
C GLN A 40 20.14 -18.01 27.53
N THR A 41 19.75 -19.01 26.74
CA THR A 41 19.17 -18.80 25.41
C THR A 41 17.92 -17.96 25.62
N LYS A 42 17.94 -16.71 25.18
CA LYS A 42 16.76 -15.86 25.15
C LYS A 42 15.88 -16.35 24.00
N ASP A 43 15.01 -17.30 24.28
CA ASP A 43 14.07 -17.82 23.29
C ASP A 43 13.02 -16.73 22.98
N GLY A 44 12.86 -16.40 21.70
CA GLY A 44 11.79 -15.50 21.24
C GLY A 44 10.42 -16.03 21.66
N ILE A 45 9.48 -15.12 21.93
CA ILE A 45 8.12 -15.49 22.34
C ILE A 45 7.37 -15.91 21.09
N THR A 46 6.93 -17.16 21.02
CA THR A 46 6.00 -17.57 19.96
C THR A 46 4.60 -17.09 20.33
N PRO A 47 3.94 -16.28 19.48
CA PRO A 47 2.56 -15.85 19.71
C PRO A 47 1.62 -17.04 19.94
N TYR A 48 0.60 -16.86 20.77
CA TYR A 48 -0.45 -17.86 20.90
C TYR A 48 -1.15 -18.03 19.54
N SER A 49 -1.20 -19.26 19.03
CA SER A 49 -1.90 -19.56 17.78
C SER A 49 -3.35 -19.93 18.07
N PHE A 50 -4.28 -19.46 17.24
CA PHE A 50 -5.71 -19.76 17.32
C PHE A 50 -6.33 -19.77 15.93
N ASN A 51 -7.46 -20.47 15.77
CA ASN A 51 -8.22 -20.40 14.53
C ASN A 51 -9.17 -19.20 14.56
N TRP A 52 -8.78 -18.11 13.91
CA TRP A 52 -9.57 -16.88 13.90
C TRP A 52 -10.93 -17.05 13.19
N GLU A 53 -11.07 -18.00 12.27
CA GLU A 53 -12.32 -18.20 11.52
C GLU A 53 -13.44 -18.79 12.37
N THR A 54 -13.08 -19.58 13.40
CA THR A 54 -14.05 -20.40 14.15
C THR A 54 -14.08 -20.10 15.64
N VAL A 55 -13.36 -19.07 16.11
CA VAL A 55 -13.45 -18.68 17.52
C VAL A 55 -14.78 -17.98 17.81
N ASP A 56 -15.46 -18.44 18.86
CA ASP A 56 -16.62 -17.71 19.41
C ASP A 56 -16.18 -16.42 20.11
N PHE A 57 -15.03 -16.47 20.79
CA PHE A 57 -14.41 -15.36 21.50
C PHE A 57 -12.90 -15.40 21.36
N MET A 58 -12.27 -14.23 21.33
CA MET A 58 -10.82 -14.11 21.28
C MET A 58 -10.16 -14.72 22.53
N PRO A 59 -8.95 -15.30 22.42
CA PRO A 59 -8.23 -15.84 23.57
C PRO A 59 -7.87 -14.76 24.60
N THR A 60 -8.58 -14.73 25.73
CA THR A 60 -8.35 -13.78 26.82
C THR A 60 -8.03 -14.50 28.14
N PRO A 61 -7.25 -13.89 29.04
CA PRO A 61 -6.96 -14.48 30.35
C PRO A 61 -8.21 -14.59 31.22
N ALA A 62 -8.16 -15.50 32.19
CA ALA A 62 -9.25 -15.70 33.13
C ALA A 62 -9.59 -14.40 33.88
N GLY A 63 -10.89 -14.12 34.02
CA GLY A 63 -11.40 -12.91 34.70
C GLY A 63 -11.51 -11.67 33.81
N GLN A 64 -11.02 -11.69 32.57
CA GLN A 64 -11.31 -10.65 31.59
C GLN A 64 -12.63 -10.91 30.88
N SER A 65 -13.40 -9.85 30.59
CA SER A 65 -14.60 -9.93 29.76
C SER A 65 -14.27 -10.51 28.39
N GLN A 66 -15.14 -11.42 27.93
CA GLN A 66 -14.98 -12.05 26.61
C GLN A 66 -15.03 -10.98 25.51
N ILE A 67 -14.11 -11.11 24.55
CA ILE A 67 -14.03 -10.21 23.39
C ILE A 67 -14.55 -10.99 22.18
N PRO A 68 -15.65 -10.55 21.52
CA PRO A 68 -16.11 -11.18 20.29
C PRO A 68 -15.11 -10.94 19.16
N PRO A 69 -15.05 -11.81 18.14
CA PRO A 69 -14.16 -11.59 17.01
C PRO A 69 -14.59 -10.38 16.16
N PRO A 70 -13.71 -9.82 15.30
CA PRO A 70 -13.97 -8.52 14.64
C PRO A 70 -15.19 -8.46 13.73
N TRP A 71 -15.70 -9.60 13.28
CA TRP A 71 -16.73 -9.72 12.24
C TRP A 71 -18.16 -9.76 12.78
N ILE A 72 -18.38 -9.98 14.08
CA ILE A 72 -19.72 -10.14 14.65
C ILE A 72 -19.83 -9.50 16.03
N GLY A 73 -21.05 -9.09 16.39
CA GLY A 73 -21.37 -8.56 17.71
C GLY A 73 -21.14 -7.05 17.84
N GLN A 74 -21.40 -6.55 19.04
CA GLN A 74 -21.21 -5.14 19.36
C GLN A 74 -19.73 -4.77 19.30
N GLY A 75 -19.44 -3.62 18.67
CA GLY A 75 -18.05 -3.18 18.47
C GLY A 75 -17.33 -3.88 17.32
N SER A 76 -18.01 -4.72 16.54
CA SER A 76 -17.45 -5.27 15.28
C SER A 76 -17.18 -4.18 14.24
N ILE A 77 -16.43 -4.54 13.20
CA ILE A 77 -16.10 -3.63 12.09
C ILE A 77 -17.28 -3.40 11.13
N ALA A 78 -18.44 -4.04 11.36
CA ALA A 78 -19.61 -4.00 10.49
C ALA A 78 -20.26 -2.62 10.38
N SER A 79 -20.01 -1.71 11.33
CA SER A 79 -20.46 -0.31 11.22
C SER A 79 -19.71 0.46 10.12
N ILE A 80 -18.54 -0.04 9.72
CA ILE A 80 -17.62 0.62 8.78
C ILE A 80 -17.61 -0.12 7.43
N TYR A 81 -17.53 -1.45 7.47
CA TYR A 81 -17.30 -2.29 6.31
C TYR A 81 -18.47 -3.24 6.02
N ASP A 82 -18.69 -3.55 4.74
CA ASP A 82 -19.74 -4.45 4.26
C ASP A 82 -19.38 -5.93 4.38
N THR A 83 -20.37 -6.79 4.12
CA THR A 83 -20.25 -8.25 4.24
C THR A 83 -19.11 -8.85 3.41
N ASP A 84 -18.78 -8.24 2.28
CA ASP A 84 -17.68 -8.64 1.40
C ASP A 84 -16.29 -8.38 2.01
N VAL A 85 -16.17 -7.43 2.93
CA VAL A 85 -14.94 -7.21 3.72
C VAL A 85 -15.01 -7.99 5.04
N LEU A 86 -16.17 -8.01 5.69
CA LEU A 86 -16.40 -8.76 6.93
C LEU A 86 -16.10 -10.25 6.75
N ASN A 87 -16.48 -10.85 5.61
CA ASN A 87 -16.26 -12.26 5.32
C ASN A 87 -14.91 -12.55 4.65
N ASP A 88 -14.18 -11.50 4.24
CA ASP A 88 -12.87 -11.64 3.60
C ASP A 88 -11.76 -11.84 4.63
N HIS A 89 -11.80 -12.94 5.36
CA HIS A 89 -10.77 -13.28 6.34
C HIS A 89 -10.44 -14.78 6.31
N ARG A 90 -10.96 -15.52 5.33
CA ARG A 90 -10.87 -16.98 5.35
C ARG A 90 -9.48 -17.50 5.01
N ALA A 91 -9.02 -18.51 5.73
CA ALA A 91 -7.77 -19.22 5.45
C ALA A 91 -7.80 -19.87 4.06
N ALA A 92 -8.97 -20.39 3.65
CA ALA A 92 -9.21 -20.93 2.31
C ALA A 92 -8.97 -19.88 1.20
N ASP A 93 -9.13 -18.59 1.50
CA ASP A 93 -8.88 -17.48 0.58
C ASP A 93 -7.43 -16.96 0.63
N GLY A 94 -6.55 -17.66 1.36
CA GLY A 94 -5.12 -17.34 1.46
C GLY A 94 -4.74 -16.45 2.64
N TRP A 95 -5.67 -16.14 3.56
CA TRP A 95 -5.35 -15.42 4.80
C TRP A 95 -4.56 -16.31 5.76
N GLN A 96 -3.53 -15.73 6.38
CA GLN A 96 -2.64 -16.41 7.32
C GLN A 96 -2.43 -15.52 8.56
N LEU A 97 -2.48 -16.10 9.75
CA LEU A 97 -2.14 -15.39 10.98
C LEU A 97 -0.63 -15.11 11.02
N VAL A 98 -0.25 -13.84 11.10
CA VAL A 98 1.16 -13.40 11.14
C VAL A 98 1.59 -13.10 12.57
N TYR A 99 0.78 -12.35 13.31
CA TYR A 99 1.04 -11.93 14.68
C TYR A 99 -0.24 -11.99 15.50
N ASN A 100 -0.10 -12.23 16.80
CA ASN A 100 -1.21 -12.23 17.74
C ASN A 100 -0.74 -11.87 19.15
N THR A 101 -1.42 -10.94 19.81
CA THR A 101 -1.19 -10.64 21.23
C THR A 101 -2.28 -11.18 22.14
N PHE A 102 -3.36 -11.75 21.59
CA PHE A 102 -4.39 -12.43 22.38
C PHE A 102 -3.83 -13.73 22.95
N THR A 103 -3.93 -13.91 24.27
CA THR A 103 -3.46 -15.11 24.95
C THR A 103 -4.27 -15.38 26.20
N PRO A 104 -4.68 -16.63 26.45
CA PRO A 104 -5.35 -17.01 27.69
C PRO A 104 -4.39 -17.06 28.89
N ASN A 105 -3.07 -17.03 28.62
CA ASN A 105 -2.03 -17.24 29.62
C ASN A 105 -1.43 -15.92 30.16
N ALA A 106 -2.01 -14.77 29.83
CA ALA A 106 -1.54 -13.50 30.36
C ALA A 106 -1.79 -13.41 31.88
N SER A 107 -0.86 -12.77 32.59
CA SER A 107 -0.93 -12.58 34.05
C SER A 107 -1.96 -11.53 34.49
N GLY A 108 -2.54 -10.78 33.55
CA GLY A 108 -3.57 -9.77 33.80
C GLY A 108 -4.30 -9.40 32.52
N PRO A 109 -5.33 -8.52 32.61
CA PRO A 109 -6.15 -8.15 31.47
C PRO A 109 -5.33 -7.60 30.31
N LEU A 110 -5.61 -8.10 29.11
CA LEU A 110 -5.04 -7.61 27.86
C LEU A 110 -5.49 -6.17 27.63
N THR A 111 -4.53 -5.30 27.35
CA THR A 111 -4.78 -3.89 27.03
C THR A 111 -4.50 -3.65 25.55
N ASN A 112 -5.51 -3.14 24.85
CA ASN A 112 -5.49 -2.87 23.41
C ASN A 112 -4.88 -4.01 22.55
N PRO A 113 -5.32 -5.27 22.72
CA PRO A 113 -4.75 -6.40 22.00
C PRO A 113 -5.01 -6.31 20.49
N TYR A 114 -4.11 -6.91 19.71
CA TYR A 114 -4.22 -6.96 18.25
C TYR A 114 -3.79 -8.31 17.69
N PHE A 115 -4.19 -8.57 16.45
CA PHE A 115 -3.63 -9.63 15.62
C PHE A 115 -3.52 -9.16 14.17
N MET A 116 -2.69 -9.84 13.39
CA MET A 116 -2.43 -9.50 11.99
C MET A 116 -2.71 -10.70 11.09
N LEU A 117 -3.48 -10.48 10.04
CA LEU A 117 -3.69 -11.46 8.97
C LEU A 117 -3.00 -10.98 7.69
N TYR A 118 -2.35 -11.89 6.97
CA TYR A 118 -1.75 -11.63 5.67
C TYR A 118 -2.40 -12.50 4.60
N ASN A 119 -2.90 -11.89 3.53
CA ASN A 119 -3.37 -12.62 2.37
C ASN A 119 -2.23 -12.82 1.38
N LYS A 120 -1.75 -14.06 1.28
CA LYS A 120 -0.58 -14.38 0.44
C LYS A 120 -0.84 -14.28 -1.06
N TYR A 121 -2.09 -14.40 -1.53
CA TYR A 121 -2.41 -14.29 -2.96
C TYR A 121 -2.65 -12.85 -3.42
N ARG A 122 -2.90 -11.93 -2.48
CA ARG A 122 -3.17 -10.52 -2.75
C ARG A 122 -2.08 -9.56 -2.27
N GLY A 123 -1.18 -10.01 -1.40
CA GLY A 123 -0.17 -9.13 -0.82
C GLY A 123 -0.74 -8.14 0.20
N LEU A 124 -1.89 -8.44 0.81
CA LEU A 124 -2.57 -7.55 1.76
C LEU A 124 -2.28 -7.97 3.20
N LEU A 125 -1.81 -7.02 4.02
CA LEU A 125 -1.74 -7.17 5.47
C LEU A 125 -2.92 -6.44 6.10
N ARG A 126 -3.69 -7.12 6.95
CA ARG A 126 -4.71 -6.53 7.80
C ARG A 126 -4.32 -6.62 9.25
N ILE A 127 -4.39 -5.49 9.95
CA ILE A 127 -4.15 -5.40 11.38
C ILE A 127 -5.49 -5.15 12.05
N TYR A 128 -5.91 -6.07 12.91
CA TYR A 128 -7.13 -5.96 13.71
C TYR A 128 -6.74 -5.59 15.13
N MET A 129 -7.15 -4.41 15.58
CA MET A 129 -6.87 -3.90 16.92
C MET A 129 -8.18 -3.74 17.68
N TYR A 130 -8.26 -4.34 18.86
CA TYR A 130 -9.39 -4.15 19.77
C TYR A 130 -9.02 -3.14 20.83
N ILE A 131 -9.78 -2.06 20.96
CA ILE A 131 -9.48 -1.00 21.91
C ILE A 131 -10.19 -1.25 23.23
N THR A 132 -9.43 -1.43 24.30
CA THR A 132 -9.96 -1.58 25.66
C THR A 132 -9.85 -0.28 26.46
N THR A 133 -8.97 0.64 26.05
CA THR A 133 -8.78 1.91 26.76
C THR A 133 -9.96 2.85 26.52
N ASN A 134 -10.44 3.48 27.59
CA ASN A 134 -11.46 4.53 27.51
C ASN A 134 -10.84 5.86 27.07
N PHE A 135 -11.54 6.61 26.22
CA PHE A 135 -11.13 7.93 25.77
C PHE A 135 -11.97 9.02 26.44
N ALA A 136 -11.31 10.09 26.89
CA ALA A 136 -11.97 11.30 27.39
C ALA A 136 -12.24 12.35 26.28
N THR A 137 -11.77 12.07 25.06
CA THR A 137 -11.79 12.99 23.93
C THR A 137 -12.72 12.44 22.85
N THR A 138 -13.49 13.32 22.22
CA THR A 138 -14.24 13.02 21.00
C THR A 138 -13.39 13.36 19.78
N SER A 139 -13.19 12.40 18.89
CA SER A 139 -12.52 12.60 17.61
C SER A 139 -13.46 12.22 16.46
N ASP A 140 -13.35 12.97 15.36
CA ASP A 140 -14.15 12.78 14.16
C ASP A 140 -13.53 11.78 13.17
N TYR A 141 -12.24 11.44 13.33
CA TYR A 141 -11.56 10.45 12.50
C TYR A 141 -10.42 9.73 13.22
N LEU A 142 -10.23 8.46 12.84
CA LEU A 142 -9.02 7.71 13.18
C LEU A 142 -7.98 7.90 12.06
N THR A 143 -6.72 8.01 12.44
CA THR A 143 -5.59 8.02 11.51
C THR A 143 -4.66 6.90 11.92
N ASP A 144 -4.23 6.10 10.97
CA ASP A 144 -3.23 5.07 11.19
C ASP A 144 -2.07 5.22 10.22
N GLY A 145 -0.99 4.49 10.48
CA GLY A 145 0.10 4.43 9.54
C GLY A 145 1.04 3.28 9.81
N ILE A 146 1.83 2.99 8.80
CA ILE A 146 2.81 1.92 8.77
C ILE A 146 4.17 2.46 8.33
N ASN A 147 5.22 1.94 8.93
CA ASN A 147 6.60 2.37 8.73
C ASN A 147 7.49 1.14 8.57
N VAL A 148 8.43 1.23 7.64
CA VAL A 148 9.58 0.35 7.57
C VAL A 148 10.72 1.02 8.33
N VAL A 149 11.05 0.46 9.49
CA VAL A 149 12.17 0.93 10.31
C VAL A 149 13.39 0.13 9.88
N SER A 150 14.21 0.71 9.00
CA SER A 150 15.43 0.09 8.50
C SER A 150 16.44 1.11 8.00
N ASN A 151 17.71 0.73 8.03
CA ASN A 151 18.79 1.43 7.33
C ASN A 151 18.91 1.00 5.85
N VAL A 152 18.21 -0.07 5.47
CA VAL A 152 18.12 -0.57 4.09
C VAL A 152 16.89 0.05 3.44
N ASN A 153 17.03 0.47 2.19
CA ASN A 153 15.91 0.97 1.40
C ASN A 153 15.10 -0.21 0.87
N SER A 154 13.79 -0.20 1.10
CA SER A 154 12.88 -1.20 0.57
C SER A 154 11.74 -0.57 -0.21
N SER A 155 11.31 -1.26 -1.26
CA SER A 155 10.16 -0.88 -2.08
C SER A 155 8.83 -1.44 -1.56
N MET A 156 8.84 -2.16 -0.43
CA MET A 156 7.69 -2.94 0.03
C MET A 156 6.42 -2.10 0.24
N LEU A 157 6.55 -0.82 0.61
CA LEU A 157 5.39 0.05 0.83
C LEU A 157 4.97 0.83 -0.42
N ASN A 158 5.65 0.68 -1.56
CA ASN A 158 5.43 1.51 -2.75
C ASN A 158 4.00 1.38 -3.32
N PHE A 159 3.34 0.25 -3.11
CA PHE A 159 1.97 0.01 -3.56
C PHE A 159 0.91 0.74 -2.72
N ASN A 160 1.25 1.23 -1.52
CA ASN A 160 0.32 1.96 -0.66
C ASN A 160 0.10 3.38 -1.17
N GLY A 161 -1.15 3.76 -1.41
CA GLY A 161 -1.53 5.10 -1.83
C GLY A 161 -0.85 5.60 -3.10
N ALA A 162 -0.62 4.71 -4.07
CA ALA A 162 -0.20 5.07 -5.42
C ALA A 162 -1.24 4.55 -6.43
N ASP A 163 -1.78 5.45 -7.24
CA ASP A 163 -2.51 5.07 -8.45
C ASP A 163 -1.54 4.65 -9.56
N ILE A 164 -0.41 5.35 -9.71
CA ILE A 164 0.75 5.01 -10.53
C ILE A 164 1.97 4.92 -9.62
N VAL A 165 2.61 3.76 -9.60
CA VAL A 165 3.79 3.48 -8.80
C VAL A 165 5.03 4.10 -9.46
N ASP A 166 5.76 4.91 -8.71
CA ASP A 166 7.12 5.30 -9.06
C ASP A 166 8.10 4.31 -8.41
N VAL A 167 8.83 3.57 -9.25
CA VAL A 167 9.80 2.56 -8.79
C VAL A 167 11.19 3.14 -8.53
N SER A 168 11.41 4.41 -8.89
CA SER A 168 12.65 5.13 -8.60
C SER A 168 12.70 5.67 -7.16
N THR A 169 11.54 5.70 -6.49
CA THR A 169 11.40 6.15 -5.11
C THR A 169 10.94 5.01 -4.20
N ASN A 170 11.35 5.05 -2.94
CA ASN A 170 10.98 4.04 -1.93
C ASN A 170 10.25 4.73 -0.77
N LYS A 171 9.01 4.30 -0.53
CA LYS A 171 8.20 4.78 0.59
C LYS A 171 8.66 4.11 1.88
N LYS A 172 9.13 4.92 2.84
CA LYS A 172 9.48 4.42 4.18
C LYS A 172 8.30 4.37 5.12
N SER A 173 7.27 5.16 4.85
CA SER A 173 6.06 5.17 5.64
C SER A 173 4.84 5.57 4.82
N TYR A 174 3.68 5.15 5.30
CA TYR A 174 2.39 5.49 4.75
C TYR A 174 1.43 5.80 5.90
N ILE A 175 0.67 6.87 5.77
CA ILE A 175 -0.31 7.32 6.77
C ILE A 175 -1.64 7.42 6.07
N GLN A 176 -2.71 7.00 6.73
CA GLN A 176 -4.06 7.08 6.21
C GLN A 176 -5.08 7.48 7.26
N VAL A 177 -6.18 8.10 6.82
CA VAL A 177 -7.36 8.43 7.60
C VAL A 177 -8.43 7.40 7.29
N GLU A 178 -8.97 6.76 8.32
CA GLU A 178 -10.00 5.73 8.18
C GLU A 178 -11.40 6.34 7.98
N PRO A 179 -12.30 5.63 7.28
CA PRO A 179 -13.67 6.07 7.06
C PRO A 179 -14.45 6.22 8.37
N ALA A 180 -15.38 7.18 8.39
CA ALA A 180 -16.32 7.30 9.49
C ALA A 180 -17.34 6.14 9.48
N PRO A 181 -17.81 5.68 10.65
CA PRO A 181 -18.88 4.69 10.73
C PRO A 181 -20.16 5.14 10.02
N SER A 182 -20.75 4.24 9.23
CA SER A 182 -21.95 4.53 8.43
C SER A 182 -23.24 4.63 9.26
N ASP A 183 -23.21 4.13 10.49
CA ASP A 183 -24.32 4.17 11.46
C ASP A 183 -24.34 5.46 12.31
N GLY A 184 -23.41 6.39 12.06
CA GLY A 184 -23.26 7.63 12.82
C GLY A 184 -22.63 7.45 14.20
N SER A 185 -22.17 6.24 14.54
CA SER A 185 -21.39 6.02 15.76
C SER A 185 -20.08 6.81 15.72
N LYS A 186 -19.58 7.20 16.89
CA LYS A 186 -18.30 7.91 16.96
C LYS A 186 -17.17 6.97 16.50
N PRO A 187 -16.25 7.45 15.64
CA PRO A 187 -15.12 6.65 15.18
C PRO A 187 -14.24 6.19 16.34
N LEU A 188 -14.11 6.99 17.40
CA LEU A 188 -13.34 6.66 18.59
C LEU A 188 -14.25 6.11 19.70
N ALA A 189 -14.08 4.84 20.07
CA ALA A 189 -14.81 4.22 21.17
C ALA A 189 -13.98 3.08 21.81
N SER A 190 -14.18 2.85 23.11
CA SER A 190 -13.68 1.64 23.76
C SER A 190 -14.60 0.46 23.45
N ASN A 191 -14.06 -0.75 23.62
CA ASN A 191 -14.71 -2.02 23.31
C ASN A 191 -15.13 -2.14 21.83
N LYS A 192 -14.27 -1.65 20.93
CA LYS A 192 -14.49 -1.64 19.48
C LYS A 192 -13.26 -2.13 18.72
N TRP A 193 -13.51 -2.83 17.63
CA TRP A 193 -12.52 -3.28 16.66
C TRP A 193 -12.24 -2.22 15.60
N TYR A 194 -10.96 -2.13 15.25
CA TYR A 194 -10.46 -1.36 14.12
C TYR A 194 -9.67 -2.26 13.20
N MET A 195 -9.76 -2.00 11.90
CA MET A 195 -9.04 -2.73 10.86
C MET A 195 -8.24 -1.74 10.04
N MET A 196 -6.94 -1.95 9.97
CA MET A 196 -6.04 -1.23 9.05
C MET A 196 -5.64 -2.20 7.94
N GLN A 197 -5.51 -1.72 6.70
CA GLN A 197 -5.10 -2.55 5.56
C GLN A 197 -3.99 -1.90 4.74
N TYR A 198 -2.94 -2.66 4.47
CA TYR A 198 -1.81 -2.21 3.64
C TYR A 198 -1.48 -3.25 2.57
N GLU A 199 -1.09 -2.77 1.39
CA GLU A 199 -0.64 -3.60 0.29
C GLU A 199 0.89 -3.58 0.21
N PHE A 200 1.50 -4.76 0.15
CA PHE A 200 2.94 -4.93 0.10
C PHE A 200 3.40 -5.31 -1.30
N ALA A 201 4.36 -4.55 -1.83
CA ALA A 201 5.12 -4.94 -3.00
C ALA A 201 6.16 -6.01 -2.62
N TYR A 202 6.42 -6.96 -3.52
CA TYR A 202 7.47 -7.95 -3.28
C TYR A 202 8.86 -7.29 -3.34
N ASP A 203 9.67 -7.52 -2.31
CA ASP A 203 11.05 -7.05 -2.28
C ASP A 203 11.99 -8.22 -1.95
N PRO A 204 12.73 -8.76 -2.95
CA PRO A 204 13.51 -9.97 -2.78
C PRO A 204 14.67 -9.82 -1.79
N GLN A 205 15.12 -8.60 -1.51
CA GLN A 205 16.25 -8.38 -0.61
C GLN A 205 15.93 -8.76 0.84
N ILE A 206 14.65 -8.74 1.22
CA ILE A 206 14.19 -8.99 2.59
C ILE A 206 14.66 -10.35 3.10
N ALA A 207 14.65 -11.37 2.24
CA ALA A 207 15.07 -12.73 2.57
C ALA A 207 16.55 -12.84 3.00
N GLY A 208 17.38 -11.88 2.60
CA GLY A 208 18.80 -11.82 2.96
C GLY A 208 19.10 -10.98 4.20
N LEU A 209 18.13 -10.27 4.76
CA LEU A 209 18.35 -9.36 5.89
C LEU A 209 18.23 -10.08 7.24
N ASN A 210 19.02 -9.66 8.23
CA ASN A 210 18.83 -10.10 9.60
C ASN A 210 17.57 -9.46 10.20
N TYR A 211 16.90 -10.15 11.13
CA TYR A 211 15.72 -9.61 11.81
C TYR A 211 15.96 -8.26 12.51
N ASN A 212 17.21 -7.95 12.90
CA ASN A 212 17.56 -6.65 13.48
C ASN A 212 17.71 -5.51 12.46
N ASP A 213 17.90 -5.81 11.19
CA ASP A 213 18.16 -4.80 10.15
C ASP A 213 16.89 -4.09 9.71
N MET A 214 15.73 -4.74 9.89
CA MET A 214 14.45 -4.21 9.45
C MET A 214 13.29 -4.66 10.33
N ARG A 215 12.46 -3.69 10.72
CA ARG A 215 11.24 -3.90 11.50
C ARG A 215 10.06 -3.23 10.83
N LEU A 216 8.88 -3.79 11.06
CA LEU A 216 7.63 -3.16 10.69
C LEU A 216 7.07 -2.45 11.93
N SER A 217 6.74 -1.17 11.80
CA SER A 217 6.15 -0.39 12.88
C SER A 217 4.87 0.25 12.41
N TRP A 218 3.78 0.06 13.14
CA TRP A 218 2.49 0.67 12.83
C TRP A 218 1.98 1.47 14.01
N PHE A 219 1.09 2.42 13.74
CA PHE A 219 0.55 3.31 14.75
C PHE A 219 -0.89 3.68 14.46
N THR A 220 -1.60 4.06 15.51
CA THR A 220 -2.95 4.63 15.45
C THR A 220 -2.99 5.92 16.26
N ASN A 221 -3.59 6.94 15.68
CA ASN A 221 -3.79 8.28 16.20
C ASN A 221 -5.27 8.66 16.01
N TYR A 222 -5.70 9.70 16.71
CA TYR A 222 -7.01 10.32 16.48
C TYR A 222 -6.82 11.79 16.11
N ASN A 223 -7.70 12.31 15.26
CA ASN A 223 -7.72 13.74 14.92
C ASN A 223 -9.13 14.22 14.60
N SER A 224 -9.46 15.46 14.92
CA SER A 224 -10.70 16.13 14.54
C SER A 224 -10.50 16.90 13.23
N ILE A 225 -10.94 16.32 12.11
CA ILE A 225 -10.95 16.98 10.80
C ILE A 225 -12.38 17.48 10.53
N THR A 226 -12.59 18.77 10.33
CA THR A 226 -13.94 19.35 10.22
C THR A 226 -14.53 19.23 8.82
N ASN A 227 -13.70 19.38 7.77
CA ASN A 227 -14.11 19.36 6.37
C ASN A 227 -13.07 18.62 5.51
N ILE A 228 -13.53 17.71 4.66
CA ILE A 228 -12.72 17.03 3.65
C ILE A 228 -13.38 17.25 2.29
N SER A 229 -12.61 17.76 1.32
CA SER A 229 -13.01 17.86 -0.11
C SER A 229 -12.01 17.07 -0.95
N LEU A 230 -12.51 16.27 -1.90
CA LEU A 230 -11.72 15.46 -2.82
C LEU A 230 -11.64 16.10 -4.22
N GLY A 231 -11.32 17.40 -4.27
CA GLY A 231 -11.07 18.11 -5.52
C GLY A 231 -12.33 18.59 -6.25
N GLY A 232 -13.52 18.20 -5.78
CA GLY A 232 -14.79 18.81 -6.16
C GLY A 232 -15.21 19.96 -5.25
N THR A 233 -16.34 20.59 -5.59
CA THR A 233 -16.92 21.73 -4.87
C THR A 233 -17.58 21.35 -3.54
N GLN A 234 -17.81 20.06 -3.29
CA GLN A 234 -18.45 19.56 -2.08
C GLN A 234 -17.41 19.21 -1.00
N THR A 235 -17.72 19.61 0.23
CA THR A 235 -17.06 19.16 1.47
C THR A 235 -18.01 18.24 2.23
N GLY A 236 -17.52 17.13 2.78
CA GLY A 236 -18.36 16.16 3.49
C GLY A 236 -17.61 15.25 4.45
N THR A 237 -18.32 14.25 4.97
CA THR A 237 -17.78 13.17 5.80
C THR A 237 -16.92 12.24 4.96
N LEU A 238 -15.78 11.82 5.48
CA LEU A 238 -14.93 10.84 4.82
C LEU A 238 -15.54 9.44 4.92
N ASN A 239 -15.93 8.90 3.77
CA ASN A 239 -16.54 7.58 3.66
C ASN A 239 -15.60 6.52 3.06
N GLY A 240 -14.32 6.85 2.83
CA GLY A 240 -13.27 5.93 2.39
C GLY A 240 -11.93 6.25 3.06
N THR A 241 -10.87 5.51 2.77
CA THR A 241 -9.59 5.71 3.44
C THR A 241 -8.76 6.72 2.64
N ILE A 242 -8.15 7.75 3.24
CA ILE A 242 -7.26 8.68 2.52
C ILE A 242 -5.86 8.54 3.06
N GLY A 243 -4.86 8.26 2.21
CA GLY A 243 -3.48 8.22 2.68
C GLY A 243 -2.44 8.84 1.77
N SER A 244 -1.29 9.14 2.38
CA SER A 244 -0.14 9.80 1.78
C SER A 244 1.17 9.20 2.30
N ASP A 245 2.28 9.46 1.60
CA ASP A 245 3.62 9.10 2.08
C ASP A 245 3.91 9.87 3.39
N GLY A 246 4.19 9.13 4.46
CA GLY A 246 4.42 9.69 5.80
C GLY A 246 5.79 10.35 5.98
N SER A 247 6.74 10.07 5.08
CA SER A 247 8.08 10.65 5.07
C SER A 247 8.17 11.91 4.19
N SER A 248 7.20 12.08 3.30
CA SER A 248 7.05 13.27 2.49
C SER A 248 6.47 14.42 3.32
N SER A 249 6.94 15.65 3.09
CA SER A 249 6.30 16.88 3.57
C SER A 249 4.99 17.16 2.81
N SER A 250 4.24 16.12 2.43
CA SER A 250 2.94 16.28 1.82
C SER A 250 2.08 17.12 2.75
N GLY A 251 1.39 18.12 2.21
CA GLY A 251 0.57 19.01 3.04
C GLY A 251 -0.42 18.23 3.92
N ILE A 252 -0.91 17.09 3.43
CA ILE A 252 -1.89 16.25 4.13
C ILE A 252 -1.27 15.54 5.34
N SER A 253 -0.10 14.91 5.25
CA SER A 253 0.56 14.32 6.42
C SER A 253 0.83 15.38 7.49
N SER A 254 1.26 16.58 7.09
CA SER A 254 1.45 17.69 8.03
C SER A 254 0.14 18.21 8.64
N ALA A 255 -0.97 18.23 7.89
CA ALA A 255 -2.28 18.65 8.37
C ALA A 255 -2.88 17.63 9.37
N LEU A 256 -2.69 16.34 9.09
CA LEU A 256 -3.11 15.26 9.97
C LEU A 256 -2.33 15.22 11.28
N VAL A 257 -1.15 15.83 11.33
CA VAL A 257 -0.34 15.91 12.55
C VAL A 257 -0.55 17.24 13.27
N ASN A 258 -0.55 18.37 12.55
CA ASN A 258 -0.47 19.72 13.12
C ASN A 258 -1.76 20.54 13.01
N GLY A 259 -2.77 20.06 12.28
CA GLY A 259 -4.01 20.81 12.01
C GLY A 259 -3.85 21.94 10.99
N GLY A 260 -4.98 22.53 10.58
CA GLY A 260 -5.03 23.67 9.65
C GLY A 260 -5.63 23.34 8.28
N LYS A 261 -5.90 24.38 7.49
CA LYS A 261 -6.36 24.20 6.10
C LYS A 261 -5.18 23.87 5.22
N VAL A 262 -5.18 22.69 4.61
CA VAL A 262 -4.11 22.27 3.71
C VAL A 262 -4.68 21.69 2.42
N LEU A 263 -4.10 22.14 1.30
CA LEU A 263 -4.29 21.58 -0.02
C LEU A 263 -3.14 20.60 -0.29
N GLY A 264 -3.45 19.38 -0.72
CA GLY A 264 -2.45 18.40 -1.09
C GLY A 264 -3.00 17.34 -2.03
N THR A 265 -2.14 16.42 -2.44
CA THR A 265 -2.53 15.21 -3.18
C THR A 265 -2.43 14.01 -2.26
N ALA A 266 -3.45 13.18 -2.23
CA ALA A 266 -3.42 11.90 -1.51
C ALA A 266 -4.26 10.85 -2.26
N ALA A 267 -4.03 9.60 -1.90
CA ALA A 267 -4.76 8.49 -2.46
C ALA A 267 -6.02 8.21 -1.66
N LEU A 268 -7.17 8.21 -2.33
CA LEU A 268 -8.38 7.57 -1.83
C LEU A 268 -8.24 6.06 -2.04
N SER A 269 -8.25 5.33 -0.93
CA SER A 269 -8.38 3.88 -0.89
C SER A 269 -9.83 3.49 -0.63
N ALA A 270 -10.30 2.53 -1.42
CA ALA A 270 -11.63 1.95 -1.32
C ALA A 270 -11.49 0.45 -1.09
N ILE A 271 -12.11 -0.04 -0.02
CA ILE A 271 -12.17 -1.47 0.32
C ILE A 271 -13.63 -1.93 0.21
N GLY A 272 -13.83 -2.98 -0.59
CA GLY A 272 -15.12 -3.64 -0.81
C GLY A 272 -15.84 -3.25 -2.10
N SER A 273 -16.59 -4.19 -2.67
CA SER A 273 -17.29 -4.08 -3.96
C SER A 273 -18.44 -3.08 -3.96
N ASN A 274 -19.14 -2.94 -2.83
CA ASN A 274 -20.32 -2.07 -2.72
C ASN A 274 -19.97 -0.64 -2.31
N PHE A 275 -18.69 -0.35 -2.06
CA PHE A 275 -18.22 0.97 -1.66
C PHE A 275 -18.75 2.07 -2.60
N LEU A 276 -18.50 1.95 -3.91
CA LEU A 276 -18.89 2.98 -4.88
C LEU A 276 -20.41 3.10 -5.03
N GLU A 277 -21.17 2.02 -4.89
CA GLU A 277 -22.62 2.09 -4.92
C GLU A 277 -23.17 2.89 -3.74
N LYS A 278 -22.67 2.65 -2.53
CA LYS A 278 -23.03 3.43 -1.34
C LYS A 278 -22.67 4.90 -1.46
N GLN A 279 -21.58 5.19 -2.17
CA GLN A 279 -21.13 6.54 -2.45
C GLN A 279 -21.86 7.19 -3.64
N SER A 280 -22.66 6.45 -4.40
CA SER A 280 -23.44 7.02 -5.51
C SER A 280 -24.59 7.90 -4.98
N LYS A 281 -24.88 8.98 -5.70
CA LYS A 281 -26.11 9.78 -5.54
C LYS A 281 -26.94 9.63 -6.83
N PRO A 282 -28.26 9.42 -6.75
CA PRO A 282 -29.12 9.54 -7.91
C PRO A 282 -29.05 10.99 -8.45
N ASP A 283 -28.89 11.09 -9.76
CA ASP A 283 -28.45 12.22 -10.60
C ASP A 283 -28.81 13.66 -10.16
N THR A 284 -27.77 14.51 -10.05
CA THR A 284 -27.67 15.91 -10.51
C THR A 284 -26.17 16.14 -10.80
N THR A 285 -25.73 17.33 -11.24
CA THR A 285 -24.33 17.69 -11.60
C THR A 285 -23.18 17.06 -10.78
N ASP A 286 -23.46 16.65 -9.53
CA ASP A 286 -22.58 15.86 -8.67
C ASP A 286 -23.18 14.47 -8.32
N ASN A 287 -22.64 13.41 -8.93
CA ASN A 287 -23.20 12.06 -8.85
C ASN A 287 -22.68 11.21 -7.66
N ASN A 288 -21.94 11.79 -6.71
CA ASN A 288 -21.32 11.03 -5.62
C ASN A 288 -21.24 11.79 -4.28
N LYS A 289 -21.13 11.01 -3.19
CA LYS A 289 -20.98 11.46 -1.79
C LYS A 289 -19.52 11.70 -1.39
N LEU A 290 -18.56 11.32 -2.23
CA LEU A 290 -17.13 11.48 -1.99
C LEU A 290 -16.63 12.90 -2.30
N GLY A 291 -17.40 13.68 -3.05
CA GLY A 291 -16.97 15.00 -3.51
C GLY A 291 -15.94 14.93 -4.65
N LEU A 292 -15.86 13.78 -5.35
CA LEU A 292 -15.05 13.62 -6.55
C LEU A 292 -15.76 14.26 -7.76
N PRO A 293 -15.04 14.75 -8.78
CA PRO A 293 -15.66 15.18 -10.04
C PRO A 293 -16.47 14.05 -10.68
N SER A 294 -17.69 14.34 -11.16
CA SER A 294 -18.63 13.32 -11.66
C SER A 294 -18.05 12.42 -12.76
N LYS A 295 -17.25 12.97 -13.68
CA LYS A 295 -16.55 12.20 -14.72
C LYS A 295 -15.54 11.20 -14.16
N VAL A 296 -14.81 11.60 -13.11
CA VAL A 296 -13.82 10.77 -12.42
C VAL A 296 -14.52 9.64 -11.69
N PHE A 297 -15.56 9.94 -10.91
CA PHE A 297 -16.34 8.93 -10.19
C PHE A 297 -16.99 7.90 -11.13
N THR A 298 -17.63 8.34 -12.22
CA THR A 298 -18.21 7.43 -13.23
C THR A 298 -17.16 6.53 -13.86
N SER A 299 -15.97 7.07 -14.15
CA SER A 299 -14.87 6.28 -14.75
C SER A 299 -14.35 5.23 -13.77
N ILE A 300 -14.17 5.58 -12.50
CA ILE A 300 -13.79 4.64 -11.44
C ILE A 300 -14.85 3.54 -11.31
N LYS A 301 -16.14 3.90 -11.24
CA LYS A 301 -17.25 2.93 -11.12
C LYS A 301 -17.28 1.95 -12.30
N LYS A 302 -17.10 2.44 -13.52
CA LYS A 302 -16.99 1.60 -14.72
C LYS A 302 -15.80 0.64 -14.63
N GLY A 303 -14.65 1.13 -14.18
CA GLY A 303 -13.46 0.30 -14.02
C GLY A 303 -13.57 -0.76 -12.96
N VAL A 304 -14.18 -0.45 -11.81
CA VAL A 304 -14.39 -1.43 -10.75
C VAL A 304 -15.33 -2.52 -11.25
N THR A 305 -16.42 -2.12 -11.91
CA THR A 305 -17.36 -3.06 -12.51
C THR A 305 -16.64 -3.98 -13.51
N ALA A 306 -15.81 -3.42 -14.41
CA ALA A 306 -15.04 -4.21 -15.37
C ALA A 306 -14.04 -5.16 -14.69
N GLY A 307 -13.32 -4.68 -13.67
CA GLY A 307 -12.36 -5.48 -12.90
C GLY A 307 -13.01 -6.64 -12.14
N LEU A 308 -14.18 -6.41 -11.54
CA LEU A 308 -14.98 -7.44 -10.86
C LEU A 308 -15.47 -8.52 -11.84
N GLN A 309 -15.98 -8.11 -13.01
CA GLN A 309 -16.39 -9.06 -14.06
C GLN A 309 -15.20 -9.87 -14.60
N ALA A 310 -14.04 -9.25 -14.77
CA ALA A 310 -12.81 -9.95 -15.17
C ALA A 310 -12.35 -10.95 -14.10
N ALA A 311 -12.43 -10.59 -12.82
CA ALA A 311 -12.07 -11.48 -11.71
C ALA A 311 -12.99 -12.70 -11.58
N SER A 312 -14.24 -12.64 -12.08
CA SER A 312 -15.17 -13.79 -12.11
C SER A 312 -14.98 -14.71 -13.32
N GLY A 313 -13.97 -14.48 -14.17
CA GLY A 313 -13.64 -15.32 -15.32
C GLY A 313 -14.20 -14.83 -16.66
N ASN A 314 -15.03 -13.78 -16.65
CA ASN A 314 -15.44 -13.08 -17.87
C ASN A 314 -14.49 -11.91 -18.08
N ILE A 315 -13.35 -12.10 -18.75
CA ILE A 315 -12.41 -11.00 -19.01
C ILE A 315 -12.92 -10.19 -20.23
N PRO A 316 -13.58 -9.02 -20.07
CA PRO A 316 -13.71 -8.09 -21.18
C PRO A 316 -12.30 -7.62 -21.59
N GLY A 317 -12.11 -7.39 -22.89
CA GLY A 317 -10.81 -7.07 -23.49
C GLY A 317 -10.11 -5.79 -22.99
N ALA A 318 -10.66 -5.04 -22.04
CA ALA A 318 -10.00 -3.90 -21.41
C ALA A 318 -10.51 -3.64 -19.98
N VAL A 319 -9.59 -3.38 -19.05
CA VAL A 319 -9.91 -2.72 -17.76
C VAL A 319 -9.79 -1.21 -18.01
N VAL A 320 -10.86 -0.46 -17.78
CA VAL A 320 -10.95 0.97 -18.14
C VAL A 320 -11.16 1.81 -16.87
N GLY A 321 -10.46 2.92 -16.70
CA GLY A 321 -10.72 3.88 -15.63
C GLY A 321 -10.10 3.55 -14.27
N ILE A 322 -9.21 2.55 -14.19
CA ILE A 322 -8.43 2.22 -12.99
C ILE A 322 -6.95 2.06 -13.35
N LEU A 323 -6.08 2.70 -12.56
CA LEU A 323 -4.63 2.55 -12.69
C LEU A 323 -4.10 1.44 -11.77
N SER A 324 -4.56 1.39 -10.52
CA SER A 324 -4.11 0.40 -9.54
C SER A 324 -5.26 -0.15 -8.71
N GLY A 325 -5.39 -1.48 -8.67
CA GLY A 325 -6.42 -2.18 -7.91
C GLY A 325 -6.25 -3.70 -7.86
N LEU A 326 -6.86 -4.30 -6.84
CA LEU A 326 -7.01 -5.74 -6.65
C LEU A 326 -8.51 -6.08 -6.67
N PHE A 327 -8.90 -7.10 -7.42
CA PHE A 327 -10.29 -7.51 -7.59
C PHE A 327 -10.46 -9.02 -7.38
N GLY A 328 -11.43 -9.39 -6.53
CA GLY A 328 -11.74 -10.79 -6.23
C GLY A 328 -10.91 -11.36 -5.07
N GLY A 329 -10.68 -12.66 -5.11
CA GLY A 329 -9.92 -13.38 -4.09
C GLY A 329 -10.67 -13.73 -2.78
N SER A 330 -11.99 -13.57 -2.74
CA SER A 330 -12.85 -13.92 -1.59
C SER A 330 -13.90 -14.97 -1.99
N GLY A 331 -14.08 -15.99 -1.15
CA GLY A 331 -14.90 -17.16 -1.42
C GLY A 331 -16.42 -16.89 -1.42
N GLY A 332 -17.04 -17.03 -2.60
CA GLY A 332 -18.48 -16.92 -2.83
C GLY A 332 -18.76 -16.15 -4.11
N SER A 333 -19.52 -16.72 -5.05
CA SER A 333 -19.77 -16.14 -6.39
C SER A 333 -20.45 -14.76 -6.38
N THR A 334 -20.77 -14.20 -5.21
CA THR A 334 -21.45 -12.92 -5.00
C THR A 334 -20.69 -11.94 -4.10
N GLN A 335 -19.56 -12.33 -3.50
CA GLN A 335 -18.78 -11.48 -2.59
C GLN A 335 -17.35 -11.40 -3.11
N GLN A 336 -17.08 -10.48 -4.03
CA GLN A 336 -15.73 -10.17 -4.50
C GLN A 336 -15.21 -8.96 -3.73
N THR A 337 -14.04 -9.06 -3.11
CA THR A 337 -13.43 -7.88 -2.47
C THR A 337 -12.73 -7.01 -3.51
N VAL A 338 -12.76 -5.70 -3.27
CA VAL A 338 -12.04 -4.69 -4.06
C VAL A 338 -11.07 -3.97 -3.14
N SER A 339 -9.85 -3.69 -3.61
CA SER A 339 -8.93 -2.74 -2.98
C SER A 339 -8.33 -1.85 -4.06
N LEU A 340 -8.53 -0.53 -3.95
CA LEU A 340 -8.12 0.45 -4.95
C LEU A 340 -7.27 1.53 -4.31
N ASN A 341 -6.37 2.13 -5.09
CA ASN A 341 -5.71 3.38 -4.73
C ASN A 341 -5.91 4.39 -5.86
N LEU A 342 -6.44 5.56 -5.53
CA LEU A 342 -6.79 6.60 -6.51
C LEU A 342 -6.27 7.95 -6.03
N ASN A 343 -5.30 8.52 -6.73
CA ASN A 343 -4.82 9.85 -6.37
C ASN A 343 -5.84 10.91 -6.75
N SER A 344 -6.17 11.75 -5.77
CA SER A 344 -7.04 12.92 -5.94
C SER A 344 -6.40 14.13 -5.28
N THR A 345 -6.77 15.32 -5.76
CA THR A 345 -6.54 16.54 -5.00
C THR A 345 -7.45 16.51 -3.77
N ILE A 346 -6.89 16.77 -2.59
CA ILE A 346 -7.63 16.78 -1.33
C ILE A 346 -7.38 18.11 -0.63
N THR A 347 -8.47 18.73 -0.20
CA THR A 347 -8.43 19.86 0.73
C THR A 347 -8.93 19.38 2.09
N LEU A 348 -8.05 19.41 3.09
CA LEU A 348 -8.41 19.24 4.48
C LEU A 348 -8.62 20.63 5.11
N GLY A 349 -9.69 20.81 5.86
CA GLY A 349 -9.98 22.06 6.55
C GLY A 349 -10.58 21.82 7.93
N GLY A 350 -10.13 22.60 8.91
CA GLY A 350 -10.66 22.55 10.28
C GLY A 350 -9.57 22.85 11.32
N PRO A 351 -9.93 23.42 12.47
CA PRO A 351 -9.01 23.45 13.61
C PRO A 351 -8.80 22.02 14.12
N ALA A 352 -7.54 21.60 14.30
CA ALA A 352 -7.25 20.38 15.07
C ALA A 352 -7.55 20.64 16.54
N THR A 353 -8.84 20.58 16.90
CA THR A 353 -9.32 20.83 18.26
C THR A 353 -8.97 19.68 19.20
N SER A 354 -8.71 18.49 18.65
CA SER A 354 -8.16 17.35 19.39
C SER A 354 -7.32 16.46 18.49
N SER A 355 -6.06 16.23 18.87
CA SER A 355 -5.18 15.23 18.26
C SER A 355 -4.37 14.50 19.33
N GLY A 356 -4.00 13.25 19.06
CA GLY A 356 -3.19 12.47 19.99
C GLY A 356 -2.90 11.05 19.50
N SER A 357 -1.96 10.39 20.17
CA SER A 357 -1.63 8.98 19.93
C SER A 357 -2.49 8.07 20.77
N PHE A 358 -2.83 6.90 20.25
CA PHE A 358 -3.42 5.85 21.06
C PHE A 358 -2.41 5.31 22.10
N PRO A 359 -2.88 4.87 23.27
CA PRO A 359 -2.03 4.15 24.22
C PRO A 359 -1.43 2.90 23.56
N SER A 360 -0.14 2.64 23.80
CA SER A 360 0.63 1.52 23.23
C SER A 360 0.93 1.63 21.72
N SER A 361 0.90 2.84 21.17
CA SER A 361 1.27 3.17 19.79
C SER A 361 2.49 4.12 19.78
N PRO A 362 3.50 3.93 18.89
CA PRO A 362 3.59 2.92 17.83
C PRO A 362 3.94 1.52 18.36
N THR A 363 3.48 0.49 17.64
CA THR A 363 3.82 -0.91 17.88
C THR A 363 4.80 -1.38 16.81
N ALA A 364 5.92 -1.99 17.24
CA ALA A 364 6.93 -2.56 16.34
C ALA A 364 6.97 -4.09 16.44
N VAL A 365 7.03 -4.75 15.28
CA VAL A 365 7.17 -6.20 15.13
C VAL A 365 8.35 -6.51 14.21
N TRP A 366 8.91 -7.72 14.33
CA TRP A 366 9.87 -8.21 13.34
C TRP A 366 9.19 -8.28 11.97
N LEU A 367 9.96 -8.05 10.91
CA LEU A 367 9.39 -8.16 9.57
C LEU A 367 9.42 -9.63 9.10
N PRO A 368 8.27 -10.20 8.68
CA PRO A 368 8.23 -11.51 8.04
C PRO A 368 9.18 -11.64 6.85
N GLY A 369 9.85 -12.79 6.77
CA GLY A 369 10.81 -13.11 5.71
C GLY A 369 12.24 -12.68 6.01
N THR A 370 12.50 -11.98 7.11
CA THR A 370 13.87 -11.76 7.58
C THR A 370 14.46 -13.03 8.21
N GLN A 371 15.79 -13.08 8.30
CA GLN A 371 16.50 -14.17 8.96
C GLN A 371 16.42 -14.00 10.49
N ILE A 372 15.49 -14.73 11.10
CA ILE A 372 15.27 -14.76 12.55
C ILE A 372 16.17 -15.81 13.18
N THR A 373 17.02 -15.41 14.13
CA THR A 373 17.91 -16.33 14.85
C THR A 373 17.28 -16.81 16.15
N SER A 374 17.83 -17.87 16.73
CA SER A 374 17.40 -18.39 18.05
C SER A 374 17.59 -17.40 19.20
N ALA A 375 18.36 -16.32 19.00
CA ALA A 375 18.57 -15.26 19.97
C ALA A 375 17.59 -14.08 19.82
N ALA A 376 16.64 -14.16 18.88
CA ALA A 376 15.65 -13.12 18.66
C ALA A 376 14.77 -12.93 19.91
N GLN A 377 14.64 -11.68 20.36
CA GLN A 377 13.83 -11.31 21.51
C GLN A 377 12.42 -10.90 21.06
N ASN A 378 11.45 -10.90 21.98
CA ASN A 378 10.05 -10.52 21.74
C ASN A 378 9.30 -11.50 20.81
N TYR A 379 8.12 -11.09 20.35
CA TYR A 379 7.22 -11.92 19.55
C TYR A 379 7.78 -12.24 18.17
N LEU A 380 7.88 -13.52 17.86
CA LEU A 380 8.24 -14.02 16.53
C LEU A 380 7.00 -14.07 15.62
N PRO A 381 7.13 -13.84 14.30
CA PRO A 381 6.01 -14.02 13.38
C PRO A 381 5.63 -15.50 13.27
N LEU A 382 4.33 -15.78 13.25
CA LEU A 382 3.78 -17.11 12.95
C LEU A 382 3.89 -17.44 11.44
N TYR A 383 3.91 -16.42 10.59
CA TYR A 383 4.19 -16.51 9.15
C TYR A 383 5.50 -15.78 8.85
N ASN A 384 6.56 -16.50 8.45
CA ASN A 384 7.89 -15.91 8.22
C ASN A 384 8.42 -16.08 6.79
N ASN A 385 7.59 -15.77 5.79
CA ASN A 385 8.06 -15.59 4.40
C ASN A 385 8.00 -14.12 4.01
N THR A 386 8.79 -13.73 3.01
CA THR A 386 8.75 -12.37 2.46
C THR A 386 7.33 -12.02 1.99
N LEU A 387 6.89 -10.80 2.30
CA LEU A 387 5.57 -10.30 1.93
C LEU A 387 5.53 -9.78 0.48
N GLY A 388 4.32 -9.65 -0.05
CA GLY A 388 4.04 -9.16 -1.40
C GLY A 388 4.09 -10.24 -2.48
N VAL A 389 3.31 -10.08 -3.54
CA VAL A 389 3.17 -11.08 -4.62
C VAL A 389 4.16 -10.84 -5.76
N PHE A 390 4.33 -9.58 -6.15
CA PHE A 390 5.14 -9.18 -7.29
C PHE A 390 5.65 -7.74 -7.13
N ASN A 391 6.57 -7.34 -8.00
CA ASN A 391 7.05 -5.96 -8.15
C ASN A 391 7.75 -5.74 -9.50
N LEU A 392 8.12 -4.51 -9.81
CA LEU A 392 9.10 -4.18 -10.85
C LEU A 392 10.40 -3.73 -10.18
N LYS A 393 11.52 -4.37 -10.53
CA LYS A 393 12.84 -4.04 -9.95
C LYS A 393 13.49 -2.78 -10.56
N GLY A 394 12.78 -2.08 -11.45
CA GLY A 394 13.26 -0.88 -12.14
C GLY A 394 12.21 -0.27 -13.06
N VAL A 395 12.50 0.91 -13.62
CA VAL A 395 11.56 1.71 -14.41
C VAL A 395 11.29 1.05 -15.76
N PRO A 396 10.03 0.70 -16.10
CA PRO A 396 9.70 0.15 -17.41
C PRO A 396 9.89 1.18 -18.54
N THR A 397 9.91 0.70 -19.78
CA THR A 397 10.14 1.56 -20.97
C THR A 397 8.99 1.43 -21.96
N ILE A 398 8.58 2.56 -22.51
CA ILE A 398 7.68 2.69 -23.65
C ILE A 398 8.51 3.14 -24.86
N LYS A 399 8.39 2.40 -25.96
CA LYS A 399 8.96 2.77 -27.26
C LYS A 399 7.98 3.70 -27.97
N CYS A 400 8.46 4.85 -28.41
CA CYS A 400 7.74 5.75 -29.30
C CYS A 400 8.37 5.70 -30.70
N ASN A 401 7.67 5.10 -31.66
CA ASN A 401 8.06 5.12 -33.06
C ASN A 401 7.39 6.32 -33.73
N THR A 402 8.21 7.30 -34.10
CA THR A 402 7.76 8.50 -34.79
C THR A 402 7.94 8.32 -36.29
N THR A 403 6.85 8.43 -37.04
CA THR A 403 6.89 8.52 -38.51
C THR A 403 6.68 9.97 -38.92
N ASN A 404 7.66 10.56 -39.60
CA ASN A 404 7.52 11.84 -40.27
C ASN A 404 7.17 11.60 -41.75
N PHE A 405 5.94 11.90 -42.13
CA PHE A 405 5.52 11.90 -43.51
C PHE A 405 5.91 13.25 -44.10
N GLN A 406 6.93 13.28 -44.97
CA GLN A 406 7.32 14.47 -45.73
C GLN A 406 6.28 14.87 -46.79
N SER A 407 5.01 14.56 -46.58
CA SER A 407 3.88 15.10 -47.33
C SER A 407 3.54 16.47 -46.73
N SER A 408 4.26 17.50 -47.19
CA SER A 408 3.99 18.89 -46.82
C SER A 408 2.56 19.26 -47.21
N VAL A 409 1.73 19.62 -46.23
CA VAL A 409 0.48 20.34 -46.52
C VAL A 409 0.82 21.81 -46.55
N VAL A 410 0.51 22.50 -47.64
CA VAL A 410 0.67 23.97 -47.72
C VAL A 410 -0.69 24.61 -47.47
N VAL A 411 -0.79 25.36 -46.38
CA VAL A 411 -1.98 26.18 -46.06
C VAL A 411 -1.52 27.63 -45.94
N ASN A 412 -2.08 28.53 -46.75
CA ASN A 412 -1.73 29.95 -46.77
C ASN A 412 -0.21 30.25 -46.91
N GLY A 413 0.53 29.39 -47.62
CA GLY A 413 1.98 29.53 -47.83
C GLY A 413 2.87 28.95 -46.73
N ILE A 414 2.28 28.42 -45.65
CA ILE A 414 3.00 27.75 -44.56
C ILE A 414 3.04 26.24 -44.82
N THR A 415 4.21 25.64 -44.66
CA THR A 415 4.43 24.20 -44.82
C THR A 415 4.24 23.48 -43.49
N TYR A 416 3.35 22.51 -43.46
CA TYR A 416 3.12 21.65 -42.30
C TYR A 416 3.63 20.23 -42.55
N ASN A 417 4.34 19.68 -41.57
CA ASN A 417 4.76 18.28 -41.55
C ASN A 417 3.73 17.42 -40.82
N ARG A 418 3.55 16.19 -41.28
CA ARG A 418 2.68 15.21 -40.63
C ARG A 418 3.50 14.22 -39.81
N TYR A 419 3.19 14.12 -38.53
CA TYR A 419 3.81 13.16 -37.61
C TYR A 419 2.78 12.13 -37.15
N SER A 420 3.21 10.88 -37.06
CA SER A 420 2.47 9.82 -36.36
C SER A 420 3.39 9.22 -35.30
N ASN A 421 2.97 9.32 -34.04
CA ASN A 421 3.70 8.78 -32.89
C ASN A 421 2.98 7.52 -32.43
N GLU A 422 3.60 6.36 -32.59
CA GLU A 422 3.09 5.07 -32.12
C GLU A 422 3.83 4.65 -30.85
N TYR A 423 3.09 4.47 -29.75
CA TYR A 423 3.62 4.12 -28.44
C TYR A 423 3.30 2.66 -28.13
N THR A 424 4.32 1.90 -27.74
CA THR A 424 4.22 0.47 -27.36
C THR A 424 5.08 0.18 -26.13
N VAL A 425 4.67 -0.78 -25.31
CA VAL A 425 5.49 -1.23 -24.18
C VAL A 425 6.69 -2.02 -24.69
N ASP A 426 7.89 -1.73 -24.20
CA ASP A 426 9.06 -2.56 -24.47
C ASP A 426 9.00 -3.85 -23.64
N ASN A 427 8.32 -4.87 -24.17
CA ASN A 427 8.09 -6.13 -23.47
C ASN A 427 9.39 -6.87 -23.10
N THR A 428 10.49 -6.65 -23.83
CA THR A 428 11.78 -7.26 -23.48
C THR A 428 12.33 -6.66 -22.19
N VAL A 429 12.29 -5.33 -22.08
CA VAL A 429 12.69 -4.61 -20.86
C VAL A 429 11.73 -4.96 -19.72
N PHE A 430 10.43 -4.90 -19.96
CA PHE A 430 9.41 -5.23 -18.97
C PHE A 430 9.60 -6.64 -18.38
N ASN A 431 9.77 -7.67 -19.21
CA ASN A 431 9.94 -9.06 -18.75
C ASN A 431 11.20 -9.24 -17.88
N ASN A 432 12.26 -8.47 -18.14
CA ASN A 432 13.46 -8.48 -17.30
C ASN A 432 13.25 -7.78 -15.95
N LEU A 433 12.31 -6.83 -15.87
CA LEU A 433 12.02 -6.05 -14.67
C LEU A 433 10.96 -6.69 -13.76
N PHE A 434 10.01 -7.42 -14.35
CA PHE A 434 8.91 -8.08 -13.63
C PHE A 434 9.45 -9.23 -12.76
N ILE A 435 9.23 -9.12 -11.45
CA ILE A 435 9.66 -10.11 -10.47
C ILE A 435 8.47 -10.56 -9.62
N THR A 436 8.47 -11.85 -9.26
CA THR A 436 7.42 -12.48 -8.43
C THR A 436 8.02 -13.13 -7.20
N ASN A 437 7.24 -13.21 -6.13
CA ASN A 437 7.65 -13.84 -4.89
C ASN A 437 7.66 -15.38 -5.05
N PRO A 438 8.81 -16.06 -5.01
CA PRO A 438 8.90 -17.50 -5.24
C PRO A 438 8.26 -18.34 -4.11
N ALA A 439 8.06 -17.77 -2.91
CA ALA A 439 7.34 -18.44 -1.83
C ALA A 439 5.83 -18.56 -2.11
N ILE A 440 5.31 -17.74 -3.03
CA ILE A 440 3.89 -17.69 -3.40
C ILE A 440 3.71 -18.21 -4.83
N ILE A 441 4.47 -17.67 -5.79
CA ILE A 441 4.39 -18.01 -7.20
C ILE A 441 5.32 -19.19 -7.49
N ASN A 442 4.75 -20.39 -7.48
CA ASN A 442 5.43 -21.66 -7.66
C ASN A 442 4.43 -22.76 -8.06
N ASN A 443 4.87 -24.02 -8.15
CA ASN A 443 4.04 -25.15 -8.56
C ASN A 443 3.44 -25.95 -7.39
N ASN A 444 3.62 -25.50 -6.14
CA ASN A 444 3.10 -26.22 -4.97
C ASN A 444 1.57 -26.07 -4.87
N SER A 445 0.89 -27.03 -4.26
CA SER A 445 -0.57 -27.00 -4.09
C SER A 445 -1.06 -25.82 -3.24
N ASP A 446 -0.22 -25.32 -2.34
CA ASP A 446 -0.48 -24.13 -1.52
C ASP A 446 0.10 -22.84 -2.13
N GLY A 447 0.71 -22.92 -3.32
CA GLY A 447 1.17 -21.78 -4.10
C GLY A 447 0.11 -21.21 -5.05
N ALA A 448 0.56 -20.34 -5.94
CA ALA A 448 -0.24 -19.76 -7.01
C ALA A 448 0.56 -19.61 -8.30
N THR A 449 -0.14 -19.39 -9.40
CA THR A 449 0.44 -19.15 -10.72
C THR A 449 -0.07 -17.81 -11.28
N ILE A 450 0.80 -17.10 -12.00
CA ILE A 450 0.40 -15.90 -12.76
C ILE A 450 -0.19 -16.33 -14.10
N LYS A 451 -1.40 -15.87 -14.42
CA LYS A 451 -2.07 -16.08 -15.71
C LYS A 451 -2.45 -14.75 -16.36
N ASN A 452 -2.70 -14.78 -17.67
CA ASN A 452 -3.22 -13.66 -18.44
C ASN A 452 -2.41 -12.35 -18.31
N LEU A 453 -1.08 -12.47 -18.10
CA LEU A 453 -0.18 -11.33 -17.98
C LEU A 453 -0.16 -10.55 -19.30
N ARG A 454 -0.55 -9.28 -19.21
CA ARG A 454 -0.44 -8.32 -20.30
C ARG A 454 -0.02 -6.95 -19.79
N THR A 455 0.48 -6.15 -20.71
CA THR A 455 0.85 -4.76 -20.49
C THR A 455 0.06 -3.85 -21.42
N GLU A 456 -0.27 -2.66 -20.94
CA GLU A 456 -0.89 -1.60 -21.72
C GLU A 456 -0.05 -0.32 -21.57
N VAL A 457 0.07 0.42 -22.67
CA VAL A 457 0.54 1.80 -22.64
C VAL A 457 -0.55 2.64 -21.98
N VAL A 458 -0.14 3.55 -21.10
CA VAL A 458 -0.98 4.61 -20.56
C VAL A 458 -0.31 5.93 -20.87
N LEU A 459 -0.71 6.60 -21.96
CA LEU A 459 -0.28 7.97 -22.24
C LEU A 459 -1.08 8.91 -21.38
N LEU A 460 -0.39 9.67 -20.51
CA LEU A 460 -1.02 10.55 -19.53
C LEU A 460 -1.02 11.98 -20.04
N ASN A 461 -2.19 12.61 -19.97
CA ASN A 461 -2.46 13.94 -20.51
C ASN A 461 -1.97 14.13 -21.95
N PRO A 462 -2.32 13.21 -22.87
CA PRO A 462 -2.01 13.42 -24.29
C PRO A 462 -2.65 14.74 -24.72
N GLN A 463 -1.94 15.52 -25.54
CA GLN A 463 -2.40 16.81 -26.06
C GLN A 463 -3.56 16.64 -27.07
N THR A 464 -4.68 16.11 -26.57
CA THR A 464 -5.89 15.75 -27.32
C THR A 464 -6.72 16.96 -27.74
N GLY A 465 -6.47 18.12 -27.12
CA GLY A 465 -7.07 19.40 -27.49
C GLY A 465 -6.16 20.29 -28.35
N ASP A 466 -5.02 19.79 -28.82
CA ASP A 466 -4.16 20.56 -29.73
C ASP A 466 -4.86 20.73 -31.09
N PRO A 467 -5.01 21.96 -31.62
CA PRO A 467 -5.63 22.18 -32.93
C PRO A 467 -4.89 21.48 -34.08
N ASN A 468 -3.63 21.10 -33.86
CA ASN A 468 -2.80 20.39 -34.82
C ASN A 468 -2.98 18.86 -34.74
N LEU A 469 -3.64 18.33 -33.72
CA LEU A 469 -3.95 16.90 -33.62
C LEU A 469 -5.12 16.57 -34.56
N TYR A 470 -4.88 15.73 -35.55
CA TYR A 470 -5.92 15.31 -36.49
C TYR A 470 -6.41 13.87 -36.30
N GLY A 471 -5.73 13.09 -35.44
CA GLY A 471 -6.13 11.72 -35.15
C GLY A 471 -5.43 11.14 -33.93
N PHE A 472 -6.11 10.24 -33.23
CA PHE A 472 -5.52 9.40 -32.19
C PHE A 472 -6.19 8.03 -32.18
N TYR A 473 -5.44 6.99 -31.80
CA TYR A 473 -5.93 5.62 -31.71
C TYR A 473 -5.59 5.02 -30.34
N GLY A 474 -6.55 4.33 -29.75
CA GLY A 474 -6.51 3.78 -28.40
C GLY A 474 -7.83 4.02 -27.68
N THR A 475 -7.91 3.58 -26.42
CA THR A 475 -9.07 3.83 -25.55
C THR A 475 -8.88 5.13 -24.82
N SER A 476 -9.74 6.12 -25.08
CA SER A 476 -9.77 7.34 -24.28
C SER A 476 -10.46 7.06 -22.96
N GLU A 477 -9.81 7.46 -21.86
CA GLU A 477 -10.35 7.32 -20.52
C GLU A 477 -9.97 8.49 -19.62
N THR A 478 -10.72 8.67 -18.53
CA THR A 478 -10.39 9.57 -17.43
C THR A 478 -9.95 8.71 -16.26
N ILE A 479 -8.75 8.95 -15.72
CA ILE A 479 -8.24 8.20 -14.59
C ILE A 479 -7.62 9.13 -13.56
N GLY A 480 -8.22 9.18 -12.37
CA GLY A 480 -7.87 10.21 -11.38
C GLY A 480 -7.99 11.61 -12.00
N ASN A 481 -6.91 12.39 -11.91
CA ASN A 481 -6.82 13.73 -12.53
C ASN A 481 -6.29 13.72 -13.97
N TYR A 482 -6.04 12.54 -14.56
CA TYR A 482 -5.48 12.41 -15.89
C TYR A 482 -6.58 12.19 -16.94
N THR A 483 -6.42 12.85 -18.08
CA THR A 483 -6.94 12.28 -19.33
C THR A 483 -5.92 11.29 -19.85
N ALA A 484 -6.34 10.12 -20.30
CA ALA A 484 -5.42 9.10 -20.76
C ALA A 484 -5.87 8.47 -22.08
N LEU A 485 -4.88 8.08 -22.87
CA LEU A 485 -5.05 7.23 -24.04
C LEU A 485 -4.35 5.91 -23.77
N THR A 486 -5.09 4.81 -23.76
CA THR A 486 -4.59 3.51 -23.30
C THR A 486 -4.84 2.37 -24.28
N GLY A 487 -4.01 1.33 -24.18
CA GLY A 487 -4.10 0.13 -25.00
C GLY A 487 -2.76 -0.56 -25.17
N GLN A 488 -2.74 -1.71 -25.85
CA GLN A 488 -1.46 -2.36 -26.23
C GLN A 488 -0.61 -1.46 -27.13
N VAL A 489 -1.29 -0.67 -27.97
CA VAL A 489 -0.71 0.40 -28.78
C VAL A 489 -1.54 1.66 -28.55
N ALA A 490 -0.88 2.79 -28.36
CA ALA A 490 -1.52 4.11 -28.35
C ALA A 490 -0.87 4.96 -29.44
N THR A 491 -1.65 5.71 -30.22
CA THR A 491 -1.14 6.53 -31.33
C THR A 491 -1.66 7.95 -31.28
N THR A 492 -0.80 8.92 -31.55
CA THR A 492 -1.18 10.33 -31.74
C THR A 492 -0.64 10.86 -33.07
N GLN A 493 -1.46 11.63 -33.79
CA GLN A 493 -1.16 12.12 -35.13
C GLN A 493 -1.33 13.63 -35.25
N TYR A 494 -0.26 14.32 -35.64
CA TYR A 494 -0.19 15.79 -35.65
C TYR A 494 0.20 16.36 -37.02
N THR A 495 -0.34 17.54 -37.34
CA THR A 495 0.05 18.36 -38.49
C THR A 495 0.60 19.68 -37.98
N VAL A 496 1.91 19.89 -38.00
CA VAL A 496 2.57 21.05 -37.37
C VAL A 496 3.59 21.71 -38.28
N GLU A 497 3.76 23.02 -38.12
CA GLU A 497 4.74 23.82 -38.85
C GLU A 497 6.18 23.48 -38.44
N HIS A 498 6.45 23.41 -37.13
CA HIS A 498 7.78 23.16 -36.56
C HIS A 498 7.73 22.27 -35.32
N GLY A 499 8.64 21.29 -35.25
CA GLY A 499 8.87 20.47 -34.07
C GLY A 499 7.79 19.41 -33.84
N GLN A 500 8.21 18.17 -33.61
CA GLN A 500 7.30 17.07 -33.31
C GLN A 500 6.63 17.28 -31.93
N PRO A 501 5.29 17.28 -31.84
CA PRO A 501 4.61 17.20 -30.55
C PRO A 501 4.88 15.82 -29.96
N PHE A 502 5.38 15.81 -28.72
CA PHE A 502 5.76 14.59 -28.03
C PHE A 502 5.12 14.53 -26.65
N ASN A 503 4.50 13.40 -26.35
CA ASN A 503 3.97 13.15 -25.03
C ASN A 503 5.12 12.64 -24.14
N ASN A 504 5.47 13.39 -23.10
CA ASN A 504 6.61 13.07 -22.23
C ASN A 504 6.21 12.33 -20.94
N LEU A 505 4.91 12.13 -20.69
CA LEU A 505 4.41 11.51 -19.47
C LEU A 505 3.61 10.25 -19.80
N ALA A 506 4.11 9.10 -19.39
CA ALA A 506 3.44 7.82 -19.61
C ALA A 506 3.67 6.83 -18.48
N ALA A 507 2.83 5.81 -18.44
CA ALA A 507 2.93 4.69 -17.54
C ALA A 507 2.70 3.37 -18.29
N VAL A 508 3.23 2.28 -17.74
CA VAL A 508 2.89 0.91 -18.14
C VAL A 508 1.88 0.37 -17.14
N ARG A 509 0.68 0.02 -17.60
CA ARG A 509 -0.30 -0.74 -16.82
C ARG A 509 -0.04 -2.23 -16.99
N VAL A 510 0.14 -2.92 -15.89
CA VAL A 510 0.37 -4.36 -15.78
C VAL A 510 -0.90 -5.00 -15.28
N ILE A 511 -1.40 -6.01 -16.00
CA ILE A 511 -2.65 -6.70 -15.69
C ILE A 511 -2.41 -8.20 -15.75
N PHE A 512 -2.77 -8.92 -14.69
CA PHE A 512 -2.68 -10.39 -14.64
C PHE A 512 -3.58 -10.96 -13.54
N ASP A 513 -3.80 -12.27 -13.61
CA ASP A 513 -4.49 -13.03 -12.57
C ASP A 513 -3.48 -13.77 -11.68
N VAL A 514 -3.67 -13.69 -10.37
CA VAL A 514 -3.07 -14.63 -9.41
C VAL A 514 -4.06 -15.76 -9.20
N VAL A 515 -3.70 -16.96 -9.65
CA VAL A 515 -4.56 -18.15 -9.60
C VAL A 515 -3.96 -19.15 -8.62
N PRO A 516 -4.56 -19.34 -7.43
CA PRO A 516 -4.12 -20.37 -6.49
C PRO A 516 -4.13 -21.77 -7.11
N ASN A 517 -3.11 -22.56 -6.80
CA ASN A 517 -2.92 -23.88 -7.42
C ASN A 517 -3.83 -24.97 -6.84
N ASN A 518 -4.57 -24.68 -5.75
CA ASN A 518 -5.47 -25.62 -5.11
C ASN A 518 -6.79 -25.85 -5.87
N GLY A 519 -7.06 -25.07 -6.92
CA GLY A 519 -8.24 -25.22 -7.78
C GLY A 519 -9.58 -24.82 -7.14
N THR A 520 -9.60 -24.46 -5.86
CA THR A 520 -10.82 -24.11 -5.11
C THR A 520 -10.86 -22.65 -4.70
N THR A 521 -9.71 -22.02 -4.49
CA THR A 521 -9.65 -20.61 -4.09
C THR A 521 -9.88 -19.72 -5.31
N PRO A 522 -10.74 -18.69 -5.20
CA PRO A 522 -10.95 -17.73 -6.27
C PRO A 522 -9.66 -17.03 -6.70
N GLN A 523 -9.55 -16.74 -8.00
CA GLN A 523 -8.45 -15.92 -8.50
C GLN A 523 -8.58 -14.47 -8.05
N THR A 524 -7.46 -13.77 -8.05
CA THR A 524 -7.41 -12.30 -7.88
C THR A 524 -6.91 -11.68 -9.17
N LEU A 525 -7.67 -10.75 -9.74
CA LEU A 525 -7.16 -9.87 -10.79
C LEU A 525 -6.34 -8.74 -10.17
N VAL A 526 -5.11 -8.58 -10.66
CA VAL A 526 -4.19 -7.52 -10.28
C VAL A 526 -4.08 -6.53 -11.44
N VAL A 527 -4.28 -5.25 -11.14
CA VAL A 527 -4.05 -4.14 -12.05
C VAL A 527 -3.11 -3.18 -11.35
N LYS A 528 -1.94 -2.87 -11.92
CA LYS A 528 -1.01 -1.86 -11.38
C LYS A 528 -0.38 -1.06 -12.50
N SER A 529 -0.32 0.25 -12.35
CA SER A 529 0.39 1.14 -13.27
C SER A 529 1.71 1.59 -12.68
N PHE A 530 2.74 1.69 -13.52
CA PHE A 530 4.09 2.13 -13.15
C PHE A 530 4.53 3.26 -14.08
N PHE A 531 5.10 4.34 -13.54
CA PHE A 531 5.69 5.38 -14.38
C PHE A 531 6.76 4.78 -15.28
N ALA A 532 6.83 5.25 -16.52
CA ALA A 532 7.69 4.68 -17.54
C ALA A 532 8.56 5.74 -18.22
N ASN A 533 9.76 5.33 -18.60
CA ASN A 533 10.58 6.10 -19.52
C ASN A 533 10.00 5.98 -20.93
N ILE A 534 10.09 7.05 -21.72
CA ILE A 534 9.74 7.01 -23.13
C ILE A 534 11.02 7.15 -23.95
N VAL A 535 11.27 6.18 -24.83
CA VAL A 535 12.42 6.17 -25.74
C VAL A 535 11.91 6.33 -27.17
N THR A 536 12.37 7.37 -27.85
CA THR A 536 11.86 7.76 -29.17
C THR A 536 12.81 7.32 -30.27
N THR A 537 12.26 6.72 -31.33
CA THR A 537 12.94 6.45 -32.59
C THR A 537 12.21 7.14 -33.73
N THR A 538 12.93 7.85 -34.59
CA THR A 538 12.33 8.63 -35.69
C THR A 538 12.65 7.99 -37.04
N THR A 539 11.59 7.72 -37.81
CA THR A 539 11.65 7.27 -39.21
C THR A 539 11.15 8.38 -40.10
N ILE A 540 11.90 8.69 -41.16
CA ILE A 540 11.52 9.69 -42.17
C ILE A 540 11.00 8.95 -43.40
N VAL A 541 9.76 9.25 -43.81
CA VAL A 541 9.16 8.72 -45.02
C VAL A 541 9.24 9.80 -46.10
N PRO A 542 10.08 9.63 -47.14
CA PRO A 542 10.17 10.60 -48.23
C PRO A 542 8.86 10.66 -49.03
N PRO A 543 8.57 11.80 -49.71
CA PRO A 543 7.42 11.88 -50.58
C PRO A 543 7.53 10.81 -51.66
N ALA A 544 6.43 10.09 -51.93
CA ALA A 544 6.39 9.09 -52.98
C ALA A 544 6.83 9.76 -54.29
N GLY A 545 8.00 9.38 -54.80
CA GLY A 545 8.55 9.95 -56.02
C GLY A 545 7.54 9.78 -57.14
N GLY A 546 7.01 10.90 -57.63
CA GLY A 546 6.30 10.91 -58.90
C GLY A 546 7.27 10.38 -59.94
N GLY A 547 7.06 9.14 -60.37
CA GLY A 547 7.76 8.58 -61.51
C GLY A 547 7.43 9.43 -62.72
N HIS A 548 8.25 10.44 -63.00
CA HIS A 548 8.33 11.01 -64.32
C HIS A 548 8.90 9.93 -65.22
N GLY A 549 8.00 9.21 -65.89
CA GLY A 549 8.34 8.44 -67.08
C GLY A 549 8.99 9.40 -68.06
N GLY A 550 10.30 9.24 -68.24
CA GLY A 550 11.03 9.89 -69.32
C GLY A 550 10.54 9.31 -70.64
N HIS A 551 9.91 10.15 -71.44
CA HIS A 551 9.82 10.00 -72.88
C HIS A 551 10.73 11.03 -73.53
#